data_AF-A0A3D8L8I4-F1
#
_entry.id   AF-A0A3D8L8I4-F1
#
_cell.length_a   1.000
_cell.length_b   1.000
_cell.length_c   1.000
_cell.angle_alpha   90.00
_cell.angle_beta   90.00
_cell.angle_gamma   90.00
#
_symmetry.space_group_name_H-M   'P 1'
#
loop_
_entity.id
_entity.type
_entity.pdbx_description
1 polymer ?
#
loop_
_entity_poly.entity_id
_entity_poly.type
_entity_poly.pdbx_seq_one_letter_code
_entity_poly.pdbx_strand_id
1 'polypeptide(L)'
;MQEIEQLGPWFHNLHLPNGEHTAPDHFLGDFPAFKWQELEPYIPTDLSGWEVLDIGCNAGFYSIELAKRGANVLGIDVDPHYLRQAEWAAKQFGLEDKIELKQMQVYDVARLDRQFDLVWYMGVLYHLRYPLLSLDILSQKTRRMMVFQTLTMPGGGDTETPDDFEINDRQRMLEESWPKMAFIEKKMAGDITNWWAPNHAAIKAMLRSCGLRVTEQPGHEIYILEVDEALRKAQQWNQSELLSATGQDWQEAVQQKVAGKNEYMVGQNGRK
;
A
#
# COMPACT_ATOMS: atom_id res chain seq x y z
N MET A 1 -13.06 -22.29 20.94
CA MET A 1 -13.97 -21.21 21.41
C MET A 1 -13.39 -20.30 22.49
N GLN A 2 -12.97 -20.80 23.67
CA GLN A 2 -12.60 -19.91 24.80
C GLN A 2 -11.45 -18.93 24.47
N GLU A 3 -10.43 -19.35 23.71
CA GLU A 3 -9.33 -18.47 23.30
C GLU A 3 -9.75 -17.45 22.23
N ILE A 4 -10.60 -17.86 21.27
CA ILE A 4 -11.15 -16.98 20.23
C ILE A 4 -11.95 -15.86 20.89
N GLU A 5 -12.79 -16.18 21.87
CA GLU A 5 -13.57 -15.17 22.61
C GLU A 5 -12.65 -14.23 23.41
N GLN A 6 -11.62 -14.75 24.06
CA GLN A 6 -10.66 -13.96 24.86
C GLN A 6 -9.82 -12.99 24.01
N LEU A 7 -9.49 -13.39 22.78
CA LEU A 7 -8.74 -12.58 21.84
C LEU A 7 -9.65 -11.65 21.02
N GLY A 8 -10.96 -11.74 21.15
CA GLY A 8 -11.91 -10.86 20.47
C GLY A 8 -11.79 -9.39 20.92
N PRO A 9 -12.37 -8.45 20.16
CA PRO A 9 -13.11 -8.67 18.92
C PRO A 9 -12.18 -8.94 17.72
N TRP A 10 -12.66 -9.74 16.77
CA TRP A 10 -11.94 -10.09 15.54
C TRP A 10 -12.47 -9.29 14.35
N PHE A 11 -11.55 -8.86 13.48
CA PHE A 11 -11.92 -8.25 12.20
C PHE A 11 -11.82 -9.26 11.06
N HIS A 12 -10.71 -10.00 10.96
CA HIS A 12 -10.61 -11.11 10.00
C HIS A 12 -11.37 -12.34 10.49
N ASN A 13 -12.12 -12.96 9.58
CA ASN A 13 -12.67 -14.30 9.74
C ASN A 13 -11.64 -15.33 9.27
N LEU A 14 -10.87 -15.88 10.21
CA LEU A 14 -9.91 -16.95 9.95
C LEU A 14 -10.62 -18.30 10.04
N HIS A 15 -10.40 -19.17 9.03
CA HIS A 15 -10.90 -20.54 9.02
C HIS A 15 -9.81 -21.45 9.57
N LEU A 16 -9.92 -21.83 10.83
CA LEU A 16 -8.87 -22.52 11.56
C LEU A 16 -8.81 -24.01 11.17
N PRO A 17 -7.66 -24.69 11.34
CA PRO A 17 -7.52 -26.10 10.97
C PRO A 17 -8.46 -27.06 11.72
N ASN A 18 -8.98 -26.65 12.88
CA ASN A 18 -9.95 -27.42 13.67
C ASN A 18 -11.40 -27.20 13.23
N GLY A 19 -11.65 -26.38 12.19
CA GLY A 19 -12.98 -26.04 11.67
C GLY A 19 -13.69 -24.89 12.41
N GLU A 20 -13.04 -24.26 13.40
CA GLU A 20 -13.58 -23.06 14.05
C GLU A 20 -13.28 -21.80 13.24
N HIS A 21 -14.13 -20.77 13.41
CA HIS A 21 -14.04 -19.49 12.71
C HIS A 21 -13.95 -18.35 13.73
N THR A 22 -13.11 -17.34 13.47
CA THR A 22 -12.90 -16.23 14.42
C THR A 22 -13.98 -15.14 14.35
N ALA A 23 -14.59 -14.93 13.18
CA ALA A 23 -15.62 -13.91 12.97
C ALA A 23 -16.70 -14.37 11.95
N PRO A 24 -17.44 -15.46 12.23
CA PRO A 24 -18.38 -16.06 11.26
C PRO A 24 -19.54 -15.14 10.86
N ASP A 25 -19.91 -14.17 11.70
CA ASP A 25 -21.01 -13.23 11.47
C ASP A 25 -20.52 -11.82 11.06
N HIS A 26 -19.37 -11.73 10.41
CA HIS A 26 -18.77 -10.45 10.03
C HIS A 26 -19.64 -9.67 9.02
N PHE A 27 -19.76 -8.34 9.21
CA PHE A 27 -20.69 -7.50 8.44
C PHE A 27 -20.35 -7.38 6.94
N LEU A 28 -19.12 -7.72 6.55
CA LEU A 28 -18.67 -7.81 5.15
C LEU A 28 -18.76 -9.24 4.57
N GLY A 29 -19.49 -10.15 5.23
CA GLY A 29 -19.50 -11.57 4.88
C GLY A 29 -18.20 -12.25 5.31
N ASP A 30 -17.68 -13.19 4.51
CA ASP A 30 -16.48 -13.98 4.84
C ASP A 30 -15.17 -13.22 4.57
N PHE A 31 -15.02 -12.04 5.18
CA PHE A 31 -13.85 -11.18 4.98
C PHE A 31 -12.65 -11.67 5.82
N PRO A 32 -11.43 -11.74 5.26
CA PRO A 32 -11.03 -11.35 3.90
C PRO A 32 -10.97 -12.52 2.88
N ALA A 33 -11.51 -13.70 3.18
CA ALA A 33 -11.36 -14.90 2.34
C ALA A 33 -11.87 -14.71 0.90
N PHE A 34 -13.00 -14.04 0.68
CA PHE A 34 -13.49 -13.78 -0.69
C PHE A 34 -12.55 -12.84 -1.47
N LYS A 35 -11.88 -11.88 -0.81
CA LYS A 35 -10.88 -11.01 -1.43
C LYS A 35 -9.64 -11.81 -1.82
N TRP A 36 -9.25 -12.75 -0.97
CA TRP A 36 -8.17 -13.67 -1.30
C TRP A 36 -8.47 -14.52 -2.53
N GLN A 37 -9.70 -15.02 -2.69
CA GLN A 37 -10.10 -15.81 -3.87
C GLN A 37 -10.00 -15.00 -5.18
N GLU A 38 -10.27 -13.69 -5.15
CA GLU A 38 -10.06 -12.79 -6.30
C GLU A 38 -8.56 -12.64 -6.64
N LEU A 39 -7.71 -12.61 -5.62
CA LEU A 39 -6.28 -12.31 -5.72
C LEU A 39 -5.39 -13.52 -5.97
N GLU A 40 -5.70 -14.66 -5.36
CA GLU A 40 -4.91 -15.88 -5.36
C GLU A 40 -4.39 -16.28 -6.76
N PRO A 41 -5.21 -16.25 -7.83
CA PRO A 41 -4.75 -16.62 -9.17
C PRO A 41 -3.62 -15.75 -9.74
N TYR A 42 -3.43 -14.55 -9.20
CA TYR A 42 -2.42 -13.57 -9.64
C TYR A 42 -1.15 -13.60 -8.78
N ILE A 43 -1.13 -14.40 -7.71
CA ILE A 43 0.02 -14.55 -6.83
C ILE A 43 0.71 -15.88 -7.18
N PRO A 44 2.06 -15.93 -7.24
CA PRO A 44 2.76 -17.19 -7.48
C PRO A 44 2.34 -18.27 -6.47
N THR A 45 2.11 -19.49 -6.98
CA THR A 45 1.69 -20.63 -6.17
C THR A 45 2.79 -21.14 -5.24
N ASP A 46 4.05 -20.93 -5.61
CA ASP A 46 5.23 -21.21 -4.80
C ASP A 46 6.00 -19.91 -4.53
N LEU A 47 6.05 -19.52 -3.26
CA LEU A 47 6.77 -18.37 -2.73
C LEU A 47 7.99 -18.81 -1.89
N SER A 48 8.46 -20.06 -2.06
CA SER A 48 9.62 -20.57 -1.33
C SER A 48 10.84 -19.65 -1.47
N GLY A 49 11.33 -19.17 -0.33
CA GLY A 49 12.49 -18.28 -0.25
C GLY A 49 12.20 -16.81 -0.57
N TRP A 50 10.94 -16.42 -0.78
CA TRP A 50 10.56 -15.02 -0.92
C TRP A 50 10.47 -14.35 0.45
N GLU A 51 10.99 -13.13 0.53
CA GLU A 51 10.75 -12.23 1.66
C GLU A 51 9.51 -11.39 1.36
N VAL A 52 8.54 -11.42 2.26
CA VAL A 52 7.25 -10.72 2.11
C VAL A 52 7.05 -9.71 3.23
N LEU A 53 6.52 -8.54 2.90
CA LEU A 53 6.07 -7.54 3.88
C LEU A 53 4.54 -7.41 3.79
N ASP A 54 3.83 -7.65 4.90
CA ASP A 54 2.38 -7.47 5.03
C ASP A 54 2.08 -6.26 5.94
N ILE A 55 1.48 -5.22 5.37
CA ILE A 55 1.32 -3.90 6.00
C ILE A 55 -0.11 -3.75 6.49
N GLY A 56 -0.28 -3.48 7.79
CA GLY A 56 -1.59 -3.53 8.42
C GLY A 56 -2.10 -4.96 8.44
N CYS A 57 -1.26 -5.90 8.91
CA CYS A 57 -1.52 -7.33 8.79
C CYS A 57 -2.75 -7.80 9.57
N ASN A 58 -3.28 -6.97 10.49
CA ASN A 58 -4.42 -7.28 11.35
C ASN A 58 -4.17 -8.64 12.05
N ALA A 59 -5.17 -9.53 12.09
CA ALA A 59 -5.06 -10.89 12.62
C ALA A 59 -4.26 -11.87 11.72
N GLY A 60 -3.54 -11.39 10.71
CA GLY A 60 -2.55 -12.15 9.96
C GLY A 60 -3.09 -13.06 8.86
N PHE A 61 -4.32 -12.87 8.39
CA PHE A 61 -4.92 -13.73 7.33
C PHE A 61 -4.02 -13.84 6.10
N TYR A 62 -3.63 -12.71 5.50
CA TYR A 62 -2.81 -12.72 4.28
C TYR A 62 -1.40 -13.21 4.56
N SER A 63 -0.81 -12.83 5.71
CA SER A 63 0.46 -13.40 6.18
C SER A 63 0.43 -14.94 6.24
N ILE A 64 -0.64 -15.54 6.75
CA ILE A 64 -0.83 -16.99 6.82
C ILE A 64 -0.93 -17.59 5.42
N GLU A 65 -1.76 -17.02 4.55
CA GLU A 65 -1.93 -17.53 3.18
C GLU A 65 -0.65 -17.45 2.34
N LEU A 66 0.14 -16.39 2.50
CA LEU A 66 1.43 -16.24 1.84
C LEU A 66 2.49 -17.18 2.43
N ALA A 67 2.51 -17.37 3.75
CA ALA A 67 3.41 -18.32 4.41
C ALA A 67 3.10 -19.78 4.08
N LYS A 68 1.82 -20.16 3.91
CA LYS A 68 1.41 -21.49 3.39
C LYS A 68 2.00 -21.81 2.02
N ARG A 69 2.31 -20.78 1.22
CA ARG A 69 3.00 -20.90 -0.07
C ARG A 69 4.52 -20.89 0.04
N GLY A 70 5.09 -20.87 1.24
CA GLY A 70 6.53 -21.00 1.50
C GLY A 70 7.29 -19.70 1.75
N ALA A 71 6.62 -18.55 1.73
CA ALA A 71 7.24 -17.25 2.02
C ALA A 71 7.70 -17.13 3.47
N ASN A 72 8.73 -16.30 3.71
CA ASN A 72 8.97 -15.74 5.03
C ASN A 72 8.31 -14.35 5.08
N VAL A 73 7.38 -14.16 6.00
CA VAL A 73 6.54 -12.95 6.06
C VAL A 73 6.92 -12.12 7.27
N LEU A 74 7.17 -10.83 7.05
CA LEU A 74 7.13 -9.80 8.08
C LEU A 74 5.75 -9.13 8.05
N GLY A 75 4.89 -9.44 9.01
CA GLY A 75 3.64 -8.72 9.24
C GLY A 75 3.86 -7.53 10.17
N ILE A 76 3.38 -6.36 9.78
CA ILE A 76 3.41 -5.16 10.63
C ILE A 76 2.01 -4.62 10.87
N ASP A 77 1.76 -4.18 12.09
CA ASP A 77 0.55 -3.46 12.46
C ASP A 77 0.88 -2.46 13.59
N VAL A 78 0.08 -1.41 13.73
CA VAL A 78 0.24 -0.45 14.83
C VAL A 78 -0.51 -0.89 16.08
N ASP A 79 -1.54 -1.72 15.91
CA ASP A 79 -2.38 -2.20 17.01
C ASP A 79 -1.84 -3.52 17.59
N PRO A 80 -1.36 -3.53 18.84
CA PRO A 80 -0.86 -4.75 19.47
C PRO A 80 -1.98 -5.78 19.71
N HIS A 81 -3.25 -5.40 19.67
CA HIS A 81 -4.38 -6.33 19.71
C HIS A 81 -4.36 -7.27 18.51
N TYR A 82 -4.25 -6.71 17.32
CA TYR A 82 -4.17 -7.48 16.08
C TYR A 82 -2.90 -8.33 15.99
N LEU A 83 -1.77 -7.81 16.48
CA LEU A 83 -0.54 -8.62 16.52
C LEU A 83 -0.65 -9.84 17.45
N ARG A 84 -1.33 -9.73 18.60
CA ARG A 84 -1.60 -10.90 19.46
C ARG A 84 -2.50 -11.92 18.77
N GLN A 85 -3.51 -11.45 18.03
CA GLN A 85 -4.39 -12.31 17.24
C GLN A 85 -3.61 -13.03 16.13
N ALA A 86 -2.78 -12.31 15.38
CA ALA A 86 -1.94 -12.88 14.33
C ALA A 86 -0.91 -13.88 14.86
N GLU A 87 -0.29 -13.60 16.02
CA GLU A 87 0.67 -14.51 16.65
C GLU A 87 -0.02 -15.81 17.08
N TRP A 88 -1.19 -15.72 17.70
CA TRP A 88 -1.99 -16.89 18.05
C TRP A 88 -2.41 -17.67 16.81
N ALA A 89 -2.89 -16.99 15.77
CA ALA A 89 -3.33 -17.62 14.54
C ALA A 89 -2.18 -18.34 13.84
N ALA A 90 -1.00 -17.72 13.72
CA ALA A 90 0.18 -18.33 13.12
C ALA A 90 0.53 -19.68 13.78
N LYS A 91 0.43 -19.76 15.12
CA LYS A 91 0.63 -21.02 15.88
C LYS A 91 -0.44 -22.07 15.57
N GLN A 92 -1.71 -21.67 15.39
CA GLN A 92 -2.76 -22.61 15.00
C GLN A 92 -2.49 -23.28 13.65
N PHE A 93 -1.80 -22.57 12.75
CA PHE A 93 -1.40 -23.09 11.43
C PHE A 93 0.00 -23.71 11.40
N GLY A 94 0.77 -23.67 12.49
CA GLY A 94 2.17 -24.15 12.53
C GLY A 94 3.12 -23.31 11.66
N LEU A 95 2.89 -21.99 11.59
CA LEU A 95 3.61 -21.04 10.75
C LEU A 95 4.41 -20.00 11.54
N GLU A 96 4.54 -20.18 12.85
CA GLU A 96 5.28 -19.27 13.74
C GLU A 96 6.76 -19.10 13.35
N ASP A 97 7.36 -20.09 12.69
CA ASP A 97 8.74 -20.01 12.17
C ASP A 97 8.84 -19.27 10.82
N LYS A 98 7.69 -18.99 10.18
CA LYS A 98 7.59 -18.32 8.87
C LYS A 98 7.07 -16.90 8.96
N ILE A 99 6.41 -16.54 10.05
CA ILE A 99 5.75 -15.25 10.22
C ILE A 99 6.38 -14.49 11.39
N GLU A 100 7.13 -13.45 11.06
CA GLU A 100 7.63 -12.46 12.01
C GLU A 100 6.60 -11.34 12.14
N LEU A 101 6.25 -10.94 13.37
CA LEU A 101 5.28 -9.88 13.63
C LEU A 101 5.94 -8.72 14.37
N LYS A 102 5.70 -7.47 13.92
CA LYS A 102 6.24 -6.28 14.58
C LYS A 102 5.21 -5.16 14.70
N GLN A 103 5.21 -4.52 15.87
CA GLN A 103 4.48 -3.28 16.08
C GLN A 103 5.25 -2.12 15.44
N MET A 104 4.80 -1.66 14.28
CA MET A 104 5.51 -0.66 13.49
C MET A 104 4.54 0.23 12.69
N GLN A 105 4.93 1.47 12.47
CA GLN A 105 4.29 2.31 11.46
C GLN A 105 4.85 1.95 10.08
N VAL A 106 4.04 2.15 9.02
CA VAL A 106 4.48 1.92 7.62
C VAL A 106 5.73 2.75 7.26
N TYR A 107 5.89 3.93 7.84
CA TYR A 107 7.05 4.79 7.56
C TYR A 107 8.35 4.27 8.20
N ASP A 108 8.25 3.46 9.25
CA ASP A 108 9.43 2.87 9.91
C ASP A 108 10.12 1.83 9.02
N VAL A 109 9.39 1.28 8.02
CA VAL A 109 9.91 0.35 7.02
C VAL A 109 11.11 0.96 6.27
N ALA A 110 11.17 2.28 6.10
CA ALA A 110 12.31 2.96 5.48
C ALA A 110 13.65 2.61 6.14
N ARG A 111 13.64 2.37 7.46
CA ARG A 111 14.84 2.11 8.28
C ARG A 111 15.20 0.64 8.37
N LEU A 112 14.39 -0.26 7.82
CA LEU A 112 14.72 -1.68 7.77
C LEU A 112 15.83 -1.93 6.76
N ASP A 113 16.89 -2.62 7.16
CA ASP A 113 17.92 -3.13 6.24
C ASP A 113 17.45 -4.44 5.57
N ARG A 114 16.26 -4.37 4.92
CA ARG A 114 15.59 -5.48 4.25
C ARG A 114 14.92 -5.00 2.97
N GLN A 115 14.90 -5.89 1.99
CA GLN A 115 14.16 -5.75 0.74
C GLN A 115 13.20 -6.94 0.61
N PHE A 116 12.05 -6.74 0.00
CA PHE A 116 10.98 -7.74 -0.06
C PHE A 116 10.67 -8.09 -1.52
N ASP A 117 10.56 -9.38 -1.84
CA ASP A 117 10.15 -9.83 -3.16
C ASP A 117 8.69 -9.46 -3.44
N LEU A 118 7.83 -9.52 -2.40
CA LEU A 118 6.44 -9.09 -2.44
C LEU A 118 6.11 -8.15 -1.27
N VAL A 119 5.48 -7.02 -1.58
CA VAL A 119 4.84 -6.14 -0.59
C VAL A 119 3.33 -6.25 -0.71
N TRP A 120 2.67 -6.59 0.39
CA TRP A 120 1.22 -6.65 0.53
C TRP A 120 0.73 -5.37 1.24
N TYR A 121 0.09 -4.48 0.48
CA TYR A 121 -0.30 -3.14 0.91
C TYR A 121 -1.78 -2.87 0.62
N MET A 122 -2.65 -3.59 1.33
CA MET A 122 -4.10 -3.53 1.16
C MET A 122 -4.77 -2.91 2.38
N GLY A 123 -5.74 -2.02 2.17
CA GLY A 123 -6.59 -1.54 3.25
C GLY A 123 -5.93 -0.48 4.16
N VAL A 124 -4.81 0.13 3.75
CA VAL A 124 -4.02 1.02 4.63
C VAL A 124 -3.91 2.45 4.13
N LEU A 125 -3.71 2.69 2.82
CA LEU A 125 -3.34 4.03 2.32
C LEU A 125 -4.34 5.12 2.73
N TYR A 126 -5.65 4.84 2.69
CA TYR A 126 -6.69 5.81 3.04
C TYR A 126 -6.70 6.20 4.53
N HIS A 127 -6.03 5.42 5.40
CA HIS A 127 -5.84 5.73 6.81
C HIS A 127 -4.65 6.66 7.07
N LEU A 128 -3.76 6.85 6.10
CA LEU A 128 -2.48 7.52 6.29
C LEU A 128 -2.57 9.03 6.09
N ARG A 129 -1.88 9.78 6.96
CA ARG A 129 -1.70 11.24 6.79
C ARG A 129 -0.76 11.60 5.64
N TYR A 130 0.18 10.73 5.30
CA TYR A 130 1.21 10.97 4.28
C TYR A 130 1.21 9.83 3.23
N PRO A 131 0.15 9.70 2.40
CA PRO A 131 -0.07 8.52 1.55
C PRO A 131 0.99 8.31 0.46
N LEU A 132 1.54 9.39 -0.11
CA LEU A 132 2.62 9.27 -1.09
C LEU A 132 3.96 8.90 -0.45
N LEU A 133 4.22 9.37 0.78
CA LEU A 133 5.45 9.00 1.49
C LEU A 133 5.52 7.50 1.74
N SER A 134 4.41 6.85 2.10
CA SER A 134 4.40 5.39 2.25
C SER A 134 4.60 4.68 0.91
N LEU A 135 3.99 5.14 -0.18
CA LEU A 135 4.23 4.57 -1.52
C LEU A 135 5.70 4.71 -1.95
N ASP A 136 6.34 5.87 -1.74
CA ASP A 136 7.75 6.08 -2.05
C ASP A 136 8.66 5.13 -1.25
N ILE A 137 8.42 5.00 0.06
CA ILE A 137 9.17 4.08 0.93
C ILE A 137 8.99 2.63 0.47
N LEU A 138 7.75 2.20 0.27
CA LEU A 138 7.43 0.81 -0.05
C LEU A 138 7.89 0.45 -1.46
N SER A 139 7.79 1.38 -2.41
CA SER A 139 8.39 1.20 -3.73
C SER A 139 9.86 0.86 -3.62
N GLN A 140 10.66 1.61 -2.85
CA GLN A 140 12.10 1.32 -2.70
C GLN A 140 12.39 -0.03 -2.03
N LYS A 141 11.47 -0.53 -1.22
CA LYS A 141 11.61 -1.80 -0.48
C LYS A 141 11.14 -3.01 -1.29
N THR A 142 10.36 -2.81 -2.35
CA THR A 142 9.88 -3.85 -3.25
C THR A 142 10.95 -4.24 -4.27
N ARG A 143 11.16 -5.55 -4.47
CA ARG A 143 12.06 -6.10 -5.49
C ARG A 143 11.30 -6.55 -6.75
N ARG A 144 10.14 -7.18 -6.60
CA ARG A 144 9.41 -7.80 -7.72
C ARG A 144 8.01 -7.26 -7.86
N MET A 145 7.16 -7.50 -6.87
CA MET A 145 5.73 -7.19 -6.97
C MET A 145 5.16 -6.51 -5.74
N MET A 146 4.10 -5.73 -5.93
CA MET A 146 3.30 -5.20 -4.84
C MET A 146 1.83 -5.46 -5.13
N VAL A 147 1.09 -5.92 -4.12
CA VAL A 147 -0.36 -5.95 -4.15
C VAL A 147 -0.86 -4.72 -3.41
N PHE A 148 -1.64 -3.90 -4.10
CA PHE A 148 -2.10 -2.62 -3.57
C PHE A 148 -3.63 -2.54 -3.59
N GLN A 149 -4.23 -2.08 -2.49
CA GLN A 149 -5.65 -1.75 -2.42
C GLN A 149 -5.88 -0.57 -1.46
N THR A 150 -6.79 0.32 -1.86
CA THR A 150 -7.25 1.44 -1.04
C THR A 150 -8.69 1.77 -1.40
N LEU A 151 -9.43 2.37 -0.46
CA LEU A 151 -10.73 3.00 -0.71
C LEU A 151 -10.64 3.97 -1.90
N THR A 152 -11.65 3.93 -2.78
CA THR A 152 -11.75 4.80 -3.95
C THR A 152 -12.98 5.70 -3.94
N MET A 153 -12.92 6.77 -4.74
CA MET A 153 -14.13 7.45 -5.20
C MET A 153 -14.91 6.55 -6.17
N PRO A 154 -16.24 6.68 -6.23
CA PRO A 154 -17.01 6.03 -7.29
C PRO A 154 -16.62 6.60 -8.66
N GLY A 155 -16.90 5.82 -9.71
CA GLY A 155 -16.66 6.20 -11.09
C GLY A 155 -15.55 5.38 -11.73
N GLY A 156 -15.38 5.60 -13.03
CA GLY A 156 -14.37 4.92 -13.84
C GLY A 156 -13.64 5.90 -14.74
N GLY A 157 -12.77 5.36 -15.61
CA GLY A 157 -12.03 6.15 -16.57
C GLY A 157 -10.57 6.32 -16.21
N ASP A 158 -9.76 6.41 -17.24
CA ASP A 158 -8.31 6.54 -17.18
C ASP A 158 -7.92 7.40 -18.38
N THR A 159 -7.95 8.71 -18.18
CA THR A 159 -7.47 9.65 -19.20
C THR A 159 -6.02 9.94 -18.92
N GLU A 160 -5.20 9.79 -19.95
CA GLU A 160 -3.79 10.15 -19.88
C GLU A 160 -3.66 11.65 -19.54
N THR A 161 -2.97 11.92 -18.44
CA THR A 161 -2.63 13.31 -18.07
C THR A 161 -1.52 13.76 -19.02
N PRO A 162 -1.65 14.91 -19.70
CA PRO A 162 -0.59 15.43 -20.54
C PRO A 162 0.70 15.65 -19.74
N ASP A 163 1.84 15.53 -20.42
CA ASP A 163 3.16 15.76 -19.82
C ASP A 163 3.30 17.17 -19.22
N ASP A 164 2.65 18.17 -19.83
CA ASP A 164 2.63 19.56 -19.38
C ASP A 164 1.30 20.24 -19.74
N PHE A 165 0.89 21.21 -18.93
CA PHE A 165 -0.26 22.08 -19.18
C PHE A 165 -0.17 23.37 -18.36
N GLU A 166 -0.76 24.43 -18.89
CA GLU A 166 -0.64 25.76 -18.32
C GLU A 166 -1.29 25.89 -16.95
N ILE A 167 -0.71 26.74 -16.08
CA ILE A 167 -1.19 26.97 -14.71
C ILE A 167 -2.66 27.43 -14.62
N ASN A 168 -3.19 28.01 -15.71
CA ASN A 168 -4.56 28.50 -15.82
C ASN A 168 -5.54 27.48 -16.42
N ASP A 169 -5.05 26.37 -17.01
CA ASP A 169 -5.88 25.31 -17.60
C ASP A 169 -6.38 24.32 -16.55
N ARG A 170 -7.00 24.85 -15.49
CA ARG A 170 -7.44 24.05 -14.32
C ARG A 170 -8.82 23.43 -14.50
N GLN A 171 -9.59 23.87 -15.49
CA GLN A 171 -10.94 23.34 -15.74
C GLN A 171 -10.93 21.85 -16.06
N ARG A 172 -9.88 21.38 -16.73
CA ARG A 172 -9.65 19.96 -17.04
C ARG A 172 -9.57 19.09 -15.79
N MET A 173 -9.16 19.65 -14.64
CA MET A 173 -9.13 18.92 -13.37
C MET A 173 -10.52 18.48 -12.87
N LEU A 174 -11.60 19.02 -13.45
CA LEU A 174 -12.97 18.66 -13.13
C LEU A 174 -13.46 17.41 -13.86
N GLU A 175 -12.81 17.01 -14.97
CA GLU A 175 -13.16 15.83 -15.76
C GLU A 175 -13.23 14.59 -14.88
N GLU A 176 -14.18 13.68 -15.14
CA GLU A 176 -14.40 12.48 -14.32
C GLU A 176 -13.14 11.63 -14.19
N SER A 177 -12.44 11.47 -15.31
CA SER A 177 -11.21 10.69 -15.46
C SER A 177 -9.93 11.44 -15.07
N TRP A 178 -10.01 12.70 -14.63
CA TRP A 178 -8.84 13.42 -14.14
C TRP A 178 -8.34 12.81 -12.82
N PRO A 179 -7.02 12.61 -12.63
CA PRO A 179 -6.45 12.21 -11.34
C PRO A 179 -6.85 13.16 -10.20
N LYS A 180 -7.78 12.71 -9.34
CA LYS A 180 -8.23 13.47 -8.15
C LYS A 180 -8.46 12.58 -6.94
N MET A 181 -8.37 13.19 -5.78
CA MET A 181 -8.53 12.54 -4.49
C MET A 181 -9.41 13.38 -3.58
N ALA A 182 -10.48 12.78 -3.08
CA ALA A 182 -11.33 13.39 -2.07
C ALA A 182 -10.62 13.36 -0.72
N PHE A 183 -10.70 14.48 0.01
CA PHE A 183 -10.32 14.57 1.41
C PHE A 183 -11.56 14.40 2.30
N ILE A 184 -11.50 13.44 3.21
CA ILE A 184 -12.54 13.14 4.19
C ILE A 184 -12.14 13.82 5.49
N GLU A 185 -12.78 14.94 5.82
CA GLU A 185 -12.38 15.78 6.95
C GLU A 185 -12.74 15.19 8.33
N LYS A 186 -13.85 14.45 8.41
CA LYS A 186 -14.46 14.03 9.69
C LYS A 186 -14.37 12.53 9.89
N LYS A 187 -15.43 11.83 9.54
CA LYS A 187 -15.53 10.37 9.66
C LYS A 187 -16.30 9.81 8.49
N MET A 188 -15.90 8.64 8.04
CA MET A 188 -16.62 7.84 7.04
C MET A 188 -16.83 6.44 7.59
N ALA A 189 -18.06 5.92 7.49
CA ALA A 189 -18.44 4.62 8.06
C ALA A 189 -18.14 4.48 9.57
N GLY A 190 -18.13 5.59 10.32
CA GLY A 190 -17.82 5.60 11.75
C GLY A 190 -16.34 5.72 12.10
N ASP A 191 -15.46 5.65 11.11
CA ASP A 191 -14.01 5.71 11.29
C ASP A 191 -13.46 7.12 10.98
N ILE A 192 -12.73 7.69 11.95
CA ILE A 192 -12.10 9.02 11.87
C ILE A 192 -10.76 9.00 11.15
N THR A 193 -10.23 7.82 10.88
CA THR A 193 -8.92 7.66 10.25
C THR A 193 -9.05 7.61 8.73
N ASN A 194 -10.25 7.50 8.17
CA ASN A 194 -10.49 7.63 6.73
C ASN A 194 -10.25 9.07 6.27
N TRP A 195 -9.13 9.33 5.60
CA TRP A 195 -8.73 10.66 5.13
C TRP A 195 -8.86 10.85 3.64
N TRP A 196 -8.62 9.79 2.86
CA TRP A 196 -8.38 9.90 1.43
C TRP A 196 -9.19 8.88 0.64
N ALA A 197 -9.84 9.34 -0.43
CA ALA A 197 -10.44 8.48 -1.44
C ALA A 197 -10.00 8.97 -2.82
N PRO A 198 -8.93 8.42 -3.42
CA PRO A 198 -8.55 8.71 -4.80
C PRO A 198 -9.52 8.04 -5.79
N ASN A 199 -9.71 8.61 -6.99
CA ASN A 199 -10.28 7.87 -8.10
C ASN A 199 -9.22 6.94 -8.74
N HIS A 200 -9.66 6.00 -9.59
CA HIS A 200 -8.76 5.05 -10.25
C HIS A 200 -7.63 5.75 -11.04
N ALA A 201 -7.92 6.86 -11.72
CA ALA A 201 -6.91 7.65 -12.44
C ALA A 201 -5.84 8.22 -11.50
N ALA A 202 -6.23 8.73 -10.32
CA ALA A 202 -5.29 9.18 -9.30
C ALA A 202 -4.44 8.05 -8.74
N ILE A 203 -5.02 6.88 -8.48
CA ILE A 203 -4.24 5.73 -8.02
C ILE A 203 -3.16 5.39 -9.04
N LYS A 204 -3.53 5.20 -10.31
CA LYS A 204 -2.57 4.86 -11.36
C LYS A 204 -1.51 5.96 -11.54
N ALA A 205 -1.89 7.23 -11.47
CA ALA A 205 -0.96 8.35 -11.55
C ALA A 205 0.03 8.36 -10.37
N MET A 206 -0.47 8.19 -9.14
CA MET A 206 0.38 8.12 -7.94
C MET A 206 1.34 6.92 -8.00
N LEU A 207 0.85 5.74 -8.38
CA LEU A 207 1.67 4.55 -8.52
C LEU A 207 2.79 4.74 -9.56
N ARG A 208 2.46 5.28 -10.74
CA ARG A 208 3.48 5.64 -11.75
C ARG A 208 4.48 6.66 -11.20
N SER A 209 4.01 7.65 -10.45
CA SER A 209 4.86 8.66 -9.81
C SER A 209 5.70 8.12 -8.64
N CYS A 210 5.44 6.90 -8.17
CA CYS A 210 6.23 6.18 -7.16
C CYS A 210 6.98 4.96 -7.73
N GLY A 211 6.95 4.72 -9.05
CA GLY A 211 7.90 3.83 -9.73
C GLY A 211 7.33 2.45 -9.94
N LEU A 212 6.01 2.38 -9.86
CA LEU A 212 5.22 1.16 -9.88
C LEU A 212 4.34 1.18 -11.12
N ARG A 213 4.35 0.07 -11.85
CA ARG A 213 3.52 -0.14 -13.02
C ARG A 213 2.42 -1.12 -12.66
N VAL A 214 1.17 -0.75 -12.94
CA VAL A 214 0.03 -1.67 -12.80
C VAL A 214 0.12 -2.71 -13.91
N THR A 215 0.17 -3.99 -13.52
CA THR A 215 0.15 -5.13 -14.46
C THR A 215 -1.24 -5.72 -14.56
N GLU A 216 -1.96 -5.84 -13.45
CA GLU A 216 -3.30 -6.44 -13.39
C GLU A 216 -4.22 -5.68 -12.43
N GLN A 217 -5.54 -5.81 -12.64
CA GLN A 217 -6.60 -5.29 -11.76
C GLN A 217 -7.64 -6.38 -11.50
N PRO A 218 -7.36 -7.31 -10.58
CA PRO A 218 -8.14 -8.55 -10.43
C PRO A 218 -9.52 -8.35 -9.81
N GLY A 219 -9.77 -7.21 -9.19
CA GLY A 219 -11.04 -6.89 -8.55
C GLY A 219 -11.21 -5.39 -8.32
N HIS A 220 -12.37 -5.01 -7.80
CA HIS A 220 -12.65 -3.61 -7.47
C HIS A 220 -11.64 -3.11 -6.43
N GLU A 221 -10.96 -2.00 -6.77
CA GLU A 221 -9.93 -1.33 -5.97
C GLU A 221 -8.59 -2.09 -5.79
N ILE A 222 -8.41 -3.22 -6.45
CA ILE A 222 -7.21 -4.07 -6.28
C ILE A 222 -6.30 -3.91 -7.49
N TYR A 223 -5.01 -3.74 -7.22
CA TYR A 223 -3.98 -3.56 -8.24
C TYR A 223 -2.80 -4.49 -7.96
N ILE A 224 -2.36 -5.21 -8.99
CA ILE A 224 -1.07 -5.91 -8.99
C ILE A 224 -0.07 -5.01 -9.68
N LEU A 225 1.05 -4.80 -9.00
CA LEU A 225 2.08 -3.87 -9.41
C LEU A 225 3.41 -4.60 -9.59
N GLU A 226 4.19 -4.13 -10.54
CA GLU A 226 5.61 -4.43 -10.60
C GLU A 226 6.44 -3.16 -10.41
N VAL A 227 7.71 -3.37 -10.11
CA VAL A 227 8.73 -2.35 -10.12
C VAL A 227 9.09 -1.98 -11.56
N ASP A 228 8.99 -0.70 -11.90
CA ASP A 228 9.45 -0.17 -13.18
C ASP A 228 10.69 0.73 -12.98
N GLU A 229 11.84 0.23 -13.44
CA GLU A 229 13.13 0.90 -13.29
C GLU A 229 13.23 2.21 -14.09
N ALA A 230 12.46 2.38 -15.17
CA ALA A 230 12.42 3.64 -15.91
C ALA A 230 11.63 4.70 -15.11
N LEU A 231 10.48 4.32 -14.55
CA LEU A 231 9.69 5.20 -13.69
C LEU A 231 10.44 5.56 -12.40
N ARG A 232 11.10 4.60 -11.75
CA ARG A 232 11.95 4.86 -10.57
C ARG A 232 13.08 5.84 -10.85
N LYS A 233 13.73 5.75 -12.02
CA LYS A 233 14.75 6.73 -12.43
C LYS A 233 14.16 8.12 -12.62
N ALA A 234 12.99 8.20 -13.26
CA ALA A 234 12.28 9.47 -13.44
C ALA A 234 11.90 10.13 -12.10
N GLN A 235 11.73 9.35 -11.03
CA GLN A 235 11.41 9.85 -9.68
C GLN A 235 12.52 10.49 -8.90
N GLN A 236 13.78 10.43 -9.34
CA GLN A 236 14.89 10.98 -8.56
C GLN A 236 14.69 12.47 -8.16
N TRP A 237 13.78 13.19 -8.83
CA TRP A 237 13.33 14.52 -8.44
C TRP A 237 12.81 14.64 -7.00
N ASN A 238 12.26 13.59 -6.37
CA ASN A 238 11.76 13.63 -4.99
C ASN A 238 12.76 13.08 -3.95
N GLN A 239 13.94 12.62 -4.37
CA GLN A 239 14.88 11.92 -3.49
C GLN A 239 15.25 12.72 -2.24
N SER A 240 15.47 14.03 -2.36
CA SER A 240 15.77 14.88 -1.20
C SER A 240 14.62 14.96 -0.19
N GLU A 241 13.36 14.93 -0.65
CA GLU A 241 12.18 14.97 0.20
C GLU A 241 12.04 13.66 0.99
N LEU A 242 12.21 12.52 0.32
CA LEU A 242 12.19 11.22 0.97
C LEU A 242 13.30 11.07 2.01
N LEU A 243 14.54 11.45 1.66
CA LEU A 243 15.67 11.40 2.59
C LEU A 243 15.38 12.27 3.82
N SER A 244 14.93 13.51 3.63
CA SER A 244 14.52 14.37 4.73
C SER A 244 13.39 13.77 5.58
N ALA A 245 12.36 13.21 4.96
CA ALA A 245 11.20 12.63 5.66
C ALA A 245 11.57 11.37 6.47
N THR A 246 12.60 10.64 6.04
CA THR A 246 13.07 9.41 6.69
C THR A 246 14.23 9.64 7.66
N GLY A 247 14.69 10.89 7.81
CA GLY A 247 15.76 11.28 8.74
C GLY A 247 17.18 11.02 8.22
N GLN A 248 17.35 10.96 6.90
CA GLN A 248 18.62 10.79 6.20
C GLN A 248 19.15 12.13 5.66
N ASP A 249 20.46 12.20 5.40
CA ASP A 249 21.10 13.38 4.81
C ASP A 249 20.61 13.59 3.36
N TRP A 250 20.22 14.82 3.01
CA TRP A 250 19.52 15.11 1.74
C TRP A 250 20.15 16.26 0.94
N GLN A 251 21.18 16.91 1.49
CA GLN A 251 21.77 18.14 0.97
C GLN A 251 22.40 17.93 -0.41
N GLU A 252 23.00 16.78 -0.67
CA GLU A 252 23.53 16.45 -2.00
C GLU A 252 22.40 16.21 -3.02
N ALA A 253 21.37 15.45 -2.63
CA ALA A 253 20.23 15.16 -3.51
C ALA A 253 19.48 16.44 -3.94
N VAL A 254 19.33 17.43 -3.04
CA VAL A 254 18.66 18.68 -3.39
C VAL A 254 19.49 19.55 -4.34
N GLN A 255 20.83 19.51 -4.26
CA GLN A 255 21.70 20.30 -5.14
C GLN A 255 21.47 19.93 -6.61
N GLN A 256 21.29 18.64 -6.89
CA GLN A 256 20.95 18.14 -8.22
C GLN A 256 19.56 18.64 -8.68
N LYS A 257 18.56 18.65 -7.78
CA LYS A 257 17.18 19.10 -8.07
C LYS A 257 17.08 20.60 -8.38
N VAL A 258 17.88 21.43 -7.72
CA VAL A 258 17.79 22.90 -7.86
C VAL A 258 18.74 23.47 -8.91
N ALA A 259 19.73 22.69 -9.37
CA ALA A 259 20.62 23.09 -10.46
C ALA A 259 19.80 23.42 -11.72
N GLY A 260 19.87 24.68 -12.18
CA GLY A 260 19.17 25.16 -13.37
C GLY A 260 17.67 25.49 -13.19
N LYS A 261 17.04 25.16 -12.04
CA LYS A 261 15.60 25.36 -11.82
C LYS A 261 15.17 26.84 -11.94
N ASN A 262 16.03 27.76 -11.53
CA ASN A 262 15.80 29.20 -11.65
C ASN A 262 15.86 29.72 -13.11
N GLU A 263 16.52 29.00 -14.02
CA GLU A 263 16.65 29.41 -15.41
C GLU A 263 15.38 29.05 -16.23
N TYR A 264 14.79 27.88 -15.97
CA TYR A 264 13.54 27.44 -16.62
C TYR A 264 12.31 28.24 -16.15
N MET A 265 12.21 28.54 -14.85
CA MET A 265 11.06 29.26 -14.26
C MET A 265 10.95 30.73 -14.71
N VAL A 266 12.09 31.35 -15.06
CA VAL A 266 12.15 32.75 -15.50
C VAL A 266 12.10 32.86 -17.03
N GLY A 267 12.61 31.86 -17.77
CA GLY A 267 12.66 31.85 -19.23
C GLY A 267 11.30 31.70 -19.93
N GLN A 268 10.32 31.03 -19.31
CA GLN A 268 8.97 30.85 -19.88
C GLN A 268 8.02 32.02 -19.59
N ASN A 269 8.23 32.78 -18.51
CA ASN A 269 7.44 33.97 -18.20
C ASN A 269 7.91 35.26 -18.93
N GLY A 270 8.97 35.16 -19.75
CA GLY A 270 9.64 36.30 -20.38
C GLY A 270 9.40 36.48 -21.89
N ARG A 271 8.64 35.60 -22.55
CA ARG A 271 8.27 35.79 -23.97
C ARG A 271 6.89 36.42 -24.06
N LYS A 272 6.91 37.73 -24.29
CA LYS A 272 5.78 38.59 -24.69
C LYS A 272 4.93 37.99 -25.78
#